data_AF-A0A662EKV6-F1
#
_entry.id   AF-A0A662EKV6-F1
#
_cell.length_a   1.000
_cell.length_b   1.000
_cell.length_c   1.000
_cell.angle_alpha   90.00
_cell.angle_beta   90.00
_cell.angle_gamma   90.00
#
_symmetry.space_group_name_H-M   'P 1'
#
loop_
_entity.id
_entity.type
_entity.pdbx_description
1 polymer ?
#
loop_
_entity_poly.entity_id
_entity_poly.type
_entity_poly.pdbx_seq_one_letter_code
_entity_poly.pdbx_strand_id
1 'polypeptide(L)' 'ALAANPELIIIGTGYGGRVEIAEETRKLLAERGIELLALKTGEAVEAFNELSPKRRACALLHLTC' A
#
# COMPACT_ATOMS: atom_id res chain seq x y z
N ALA A 1 -2.37 10.05 -2.52
CA ALA A 1 -1.31 9.07 -2.82
C ALA A 1 -0.68 9.31 -4.20
N LEU A 2 -1.39 9.14 -5.32
CA LEU A 2 -0.80 9.18 -6.68
C LEU A 2 -0.11 10.50 -7.07
N ALA A 3 -0.59 11.65 -6.58
CA ALA A 3 0.05 12.94 -6.84
C ALA A 3 1.49 13.05 -6.29
N ALA A 4 1.85 12.24 -5.29
CA ALA A 4 3.22 12.15 -4.77
C ALA A 4 4.14 11.29 -5.65
N ASN A 5 3.62 10.73 -6.75
CA ASN A 5 4.32 9.87 -7.70
C ASN A 5 5.08 8.70 -7.02
N PRO A 6 4.46 7.90 -6.14
CA PRO A 6 5.17 6.84 -5.41
C PRO A 6 5.66 5.73 -6.33
N GLU A 7 6.77 5.10 -5.97
CA GLU A 7 7.26 3.85 -6.57
C GLU A 7 6.57 2.62 -5.96
N LEU A 8 6.09 2.76 -4.72
CA LEU A 8 5.49 1.70 -3.94
C LEU A 8 4.30 2.25 -3.16
N ILE A 9 3.17 1.56 -3.25
CA ILE A 9 2.02 1.77 -2.38
C ILE A 9 1.86 0.56 -1.47
N ILE A 10 1.74 0.82 -0.17
CA ILE A 10 1.50 -0.20 0.86
C ILE A 10 0.11 0.04 1.43
N ILE A 11 -0.79 -0.92 1.30
CA ILE A 11 -2.15 -0.87 1.83
C ILE A 11 -2.23 -1.74 3.09
N GLY A 12 -2.55 -1.10 4.21
CA GLY A 12 -2.96 -1.77 5.44
C GLY A 12 -4.44 -2.13 5.36
N THR A 13 -4.77 -3.41 5.29
CA THR A 13 -6.12 -3.94 5.06
C THR A 13 -6.97 -4.05 6.33
N GLY A 14 -6.61 -3.31 7.37
CA GLY A 14 -7.21 -3.38 8.69
C GLY A 14 -6.57 -4.44 9.57
N TYR A 15 -6.98 -4.49 10.84
CA TYR A 15 -6.55 -5.53 11.77
C TYR A 15 -6.97 -6.93 11.28
N GLY A 16 -8.20 -7.04 10.78
CA GLY A 16 -8.78 -8.30 10.29
C GLY A 16 -8.42 -8.65 8.84
N GLY A 17 -7.73 -7.77 8.11
CA GLY A 17 -7.32 -8.03 6.73
C GLY A 17 -8.47 -8.12 5.72
N ARG A 18 -9.58 -7.43 5.96
CA ARG A 18 -10.84 -7.59 5.20
C ARG A 18 -10.98 -6.62 4.03
N VAL A 19 -10.09 -5.65 3.89
CA VAL A 19 -10.13 -4.72 2.76
C VAL A 19 -9.70 -5.47 1.50
N GLU A 20 -10.63 -5.63 0.57
CA GLU A 20 -10.37 -6.12 -0.77
C GLU A 20 -9.94 -4.98 -1.69
N ILE A 21 -8.97 -5.27 -2.54
CA ILE A 21 -8.48 -4.30 -3.54
C ILE A 21 -9.04 -4.74 -4.89
N ALA A 22 -9.82 -3.85 -5.51
CA ALA A 22 -10.38 -4.08 -6.83
C ALA A 22 -9.26 -4.33 -7.88
N GLU A 23 -9.51 -5.25 -8.79
CA GLU A 23 -8.54 -5.63 -9.83
C GLU A 23 -8.18 -4.44 -10.75
N GLU A 24 -9.13 -3.54 -11.01
CA GLU A 24 -8.90 -2.30 -11.74
C GLU A 24 -7.88 -1.40 -11.04
N THR A 25 -7.87 -1.39 -9.71
CA THR A 25 -6.87 -0.63 -8.93
C THR A 25 -5.49 -1.24 -9.11
N ARG A 26 -5.38 -2.57 -9.05
CA ARG A 26 -4.10 -3.27 -9.27
C ARG A 26 -3.54 -3.00 -10.66
N LYS A 27 -4.39 -3.07 -11.68
CA LYS A 27 -4.03 -2.80 -13.08
C LYS A 27 -3.56 -1.36 -13.26
N LEU A 28 -4.33 -0.38 -12.78
CA LEU A 28 -3.99 1.04 -12.88
C LEU A 28 -2.63 1.35 -12.24
N LEU A 29 -2.33 0.74 -11.10
CA LEU A 29 -1.04 0.93 -10.42
C LEU A 29 0.10 0.27 -11.21
N ALA A 30 -0.10 -0.96 -11.69
CA ALA A 30 0.89 -1.66 -12.50
C ALA A 30 1.20 -0.93 -13.82
N GLU A 31 0.19 -0.42 -14.52
CA GLU A 31 0.35 0.38 -15.76
C GLU A 31 1.16 1.67 -15.52
N ARG A 32 1.09 2.22 -14.31
CA ARG A 32 1.87 3.39 -13.88
C ARG A 32 3.26 3.02 -13.35
N GLY A 33 3.64 1.74 -13.37
CA GLY A 33 4.90 1.24 -12.82
C GLY A 33 4.98 1.34 -11.30
N ILE A 34 3.84 1.43 -10.61
CA ILE A 34 3.74 1.55 -9.16
C ILE A 34 3.53 0.15 -8.58
N GLU A 35 4.45 -0.28 -7.71
CA GLU A 35 4.31 -1.54 -6.99
C GLU A 35 3.24 -1.43 -5.90
N LEU A 36 2.51 -2.52 -5.65
CA LEU A 36 1.46 -2.57 -4.65
C LEU A 36 1.67 -3.73 -3.68
N LEU A 37 1.76 -3.43 -2.38
CA LEU A 37 1.75 -4.40 -1.29
C LEU A 37 0.45 -4.25 -0.49
N ALA A 38 -0.23 -5.35 -0.19
CA ALA A 38 -1.44 -5.38 0.60
C ALA A 38 -1.25 -6.33 1.78
N LEU A 39 -1.22 -5.79 3.00
CA LEU A 39 -0.85 -6.50 4.22
C LEU A 39 -1.81 -6.12 5.34
N LYS A 40 -1.87 -6.88 6.44
CA LYS A 40 -2.58 -6.38 7.63
C LYS A 40 -1.92 -5.10 8.11
N THR A 41 -2.68 -4.22 8.74
CA THR A 41 -2.19 -2.87 9.08
C THR A 41 -0.90 -2.88 9.93
N GLY A 42 -0.74 -3.84 10.85
CA GLY A 42 0.51 -3.99 11.61
C GLY A 42 1.72 -4.27 10.71
N GLU A 43 1.60 -5.26 9.83
CA GLU A 43 2.63 -5.65 8.85
C GLU A 43 2.90 -4.53 7.83
N ALA A 44 1.86 -3.81 7.42
CA ALA A 44 1.97 -2.67 6.51
C ALA A 44 2.78 -1.51 7.13
N VAL A 45 2.64 -1.28 8.44
CA VAL A 45 3.44 -0.28 9.17
C VAL A 45 4.90 -0.69 9.24
N GLU A 46 5.18 -1.96 9.56
CA GLU A 46 6.55 -2.50 9.58
C GLU A 46 7.22 -2.37 8.20
N ALA A 47 6.54 -2.83 7.16
CA ALA A 47 7.03 -2.73 5.78
C ALA A 47 7.26 -1.27 5.35
N PHE A 48 6.37 -0.35 5.72
CA PHE A 48 6.55 1.07 5.42
C PHE A 48 7.78 1.64 6.11
N ASN A 49 7.96 1.38 7.40
CA ASN A 49 9.10 1.88 8.16
C ASN A 49 10.44 1.38 7.59
N GLU A 50 10.48 0.16 7.06
CA GLU A 50 11.69 -0.39 6.44
C GLU A 50 11.96 0.19 5.04
N LEU A 51 10.91 0.42 4.25
CA LEU A 51 11.02 0.74 2.83
C LEU A 51 10.99 2.25 2.53
N SER A 52 10.31 3.07 3.35
CA SER A 52 10.20 4.51 3.13
C SER A 52 11.54 5.28 3.15
N PRO A 53 12.60 4.84 3.86
CA PRO A 53 13.92 5.48 3.74
C PRO A 53 14.65 5.15 2.42
N LYS A 54 14.27 4.06 1.75
CA LYS A 54 14.97 3.50 0.58
C LYS A 54 14.26 3.79 -0.74
N ARG A 55 12.94 4.01 -0.70
CA ARG A 55 12.06 4.13 -1.87
C ARG A 55 11.01 5.21 -1.64
N ARG A 56 10.45 5.75 -2.72
CA ARG A 56 9.30 6.67 -2.63
C ARG A 56 8.03 5.87 -2.33
N ALA A 57 7.87 5.49 -1.07
CA ALA A 57 6.74 4.71 -0.59
C ALA A 57 5.60 5.60 -0.07
N CYS A 58 4.36 5.16 -0.28
CA CYS A 58 3.16 5.76 0.31
C CYS A 58 2.33 4.67 1.00
N ALA A 59 1.97 4.88 2.27
CA ALA A 59 1.10 3.97 3.01
C ALA A 59 -0.35 4.49 3.04
N LEU A 60 -1.30 3.58 2.82
CA LEU A 60 -2.74 3.77 3.00
C LEU A 60 -3.20 2.80 4.10
N LEU A 61 -3.45 3.30 5.30
CA LEU A 61 -3.68 2.45 6.46
C LEU A 61 -5.16 2.50 6.88
N HIS A 62 -5.87 1.39 6.72
CA HIS A 62 -7.15 1.20 7.38
C HIS A 62 -6.89 0.85 8.85
N LEU A 63 -7.31 1.71 9.78
CA LEU A 63 -6.94 1.57 11.20
C LEU A 63 -7.83 0.58 11.96
N THR A 64 -9.04 0.32 11.46
CA THR A 64 -10.02 -0.55 12.11
C THR A 64 -10.30 -1.80 11.28
N CYS A 65 -11.28 -2.57 11.73
CA CYS A 65 -11.78 -3.79 11.10
C CYS A 65 -12.41 -3.59 9.73
#